data_AF-A0A7X2NJB1-F1
#
_entry.id   AF-A0A7X2NJB1-F1
#
_cell.length_a   1.000
_cell.length_b   1.000
_cell.length_c   1.000
_cell.angle_alpha   90.00
_cell.angle_beta   90.00
_cell.angle_gamma   90.00
#
_symmetry.space_group_name_H-M   'P 1'
#
loop_
_entity.id
_entity.type
_entity.pdbx_description
1 polymer ?
#
loop_
_entity_poly.entity_id
_entity_poly.type
_entity_poly.pdbx_seq_one_letter_code
_entity_poly.pdbx_strand_id
1 'polypeptide(L)'
;MGILYEAACPACDYKTSFCLGSGLSGRDLARSIRGLEAEQQEQIRQMEERKEIFDFSAENRLVRCSHCPSSQGLMEKTIVTITDMNRRQHVFGDRCRFCGNVLEIYEEQVAEKGDEIVCPKCGKEFLIFSRAGFWD
;
A
#
# COMPACT_ATOMS: atom_id res chain seq x y z
N MET A 1 -1.51 9.91 10.99
CA MET A 1 -0.11 10.29 10.72
C MET A 1 0.59 9.10 10.12
N GLY A 2 1.13 9.27 8.93
CA GLY A 2 1.97 8.26 8.30
C GLY A 2 3.44 8.49 8.62
N ILE A 3 4.27 7.48 8.33
CA ILE A 3 5.71 7.50 8.55
C ILE A 3 6.43 7.50 7.19
N LEU A 4 7.41 8.38 7.05
CA LEU A 4 8.30 8.40 5.88
C LEU A 4 9.49 7.48 6.17
N TYR A 5 9.62 6.43 5.37
CA TYR A 5 10.77 5.53 5.37
C TYR A 5 11.63 5.78 4.15
N GLU A 6 12.94 5.77 4.34
CA GLU A 6 13.92 5.65 3.25
C GLU A 6 14.41 4.21 3.19
N ALA A 7 14.48 3.65 1.98
CA ALA A 7 14.98 2.31 1.72
C ALA A 7 16.22 2.39 0.83
N ALA A 8 17.30 1.72 1.24
CA ALA A 8 18.54 1.66 0.49
C ALA A 8 19.10 0.24 0.41
N CYS A 9 19.66 -0.12 -0.75
CA CYS A 9 20.40 -1.37 -0.91
C CYS A 9 21.88 -1.15 -0.58
N PRO A 10 22.51 -1.98 0.26
CA PRO A 10 23.95 -1.87 0.54
C PRO A 10 24.85 -2.34 -0.62
N ALA A 11 24.34 -3.18 -1.52
CA ALA A 11 25.11 -3.76 -2.63
C ALA A 11 24.97 -3.03 -3.98
N CYS A 12 24.08 -2.04 -4.10
CA CYS A 12 23.92 -1.25 -5.31
C CYS A 12 23.42 0.17 -4.99
N ASP A 13 23.31 1.02 -6.00
CA ASP A 13 22.85 2.41 -5.91
C ASP A 13 21.32 2.57 -5.78
N TYR A 14 20.57 1.49 -5.49
CA TYR A 14 19.13 1.58 -5.28
C TYR A 14 18.80 2.33 -3.98
N LYS A 15 18.08 3.44 -4.11
CA LYS A 15 17.52 4.23 -3.00
C LYS A 15 16.12 4.72 -3.37
N THR A 16 15.21 4.70 -2.42
CA THR A 16 13.85 5.20 -2.60
C THR A 16 13.25 5.59 -1.26
N SER A 17 12.08 6.22 -1.28
CA SER A 17 11.34 6.59 -0.08
C SER A 17 9.89 6.16 -0.21
N PHE A 18 9.29 5.82 0.93
CA PHE A 18 7.93 5.32 1.05
C PHE A 18 7.21 6.02 2.19
N CYS A 19 6.00 6.48 1.91
CA CYS A 19 5.05 7.04 2.84
C CYS A 19 4.11 5.92 3.33
N LEU A 20 4.41 5.29 4.46
CA LEU A 20 3.60 4.18 4.98
C LEU A 20 2.63 4.63 6.08
N GLY A 21 1.52 3.90 6.24
CA GLY A 21 0.48 4.16 7.24
C GLY A 21 -0.69 5.00 6.72
N SER A 22 -1.59 5.44 7.62
CA SER A 22 -2.90 6.00 7.25
C SER A 22 -2.90 7.49 6.87
N GLY A 23 -1.82 8.24 7.14
CA GLY A 23 -1.75 9.70 6.89
C GLY A 23 -2.91 10.49 7.52
N LEU A 24 -3.24 11.67 6.96
CA LEU A 24 -4.52 12.36 7.19
C LEU A 24 -5.65 11.84 6.29
N SER A 25 -5.30 11.25 5.15
CA SER A 25 -6.24 10.75 4.15
C SER A 25 -7.15 9.64 4.70
N GLY A 26 -6.65 8.79 5.60
CA GLY A 26 -7.39 7.66 6.16
C GLY A 26 -8.62 8.00 7.01
N ARG A 27 -8.92 9.29 7.22
CA ARG A 27 -10.14 9.76 7.91
C ARG A 27 -11.27 10.15 6.97
N ASP A 28 -11.00 10.26 5.68
CA ASP A 28 -11.96 10.66 4.66
C ASP A 28 -11.95 9.60 3.54
N LEU A 29 -13.04 8.85 3.44
CA LEU A 29 -13.20 7.79 2.45
C LEU A 29 -13.12 8.36 1.03
N ALA A 30 -13.78 9.48 0.75
CA ALA A 30 -13.80 10.10 -0.57
C ALA A 30 -12.41 10.59 -0.99
N ARG A 31 -11.57 11.02 -0.05
CA ARG A 31 -10.15 11.34 -0.30
C ARG A 31 -9.32 10.08 -0.50
N SER A 32 -9.55 9.05 0.32
CA SER A 32 -8.79 7.79 0.33
C SER A 32 -8.93 6.99 -0.97
N ILE A 33 -10.10 7.03 -1.60
CA ILE A 33 -10.35 6.25 -2.82
C ILE A 33 -9.81 6.88 -4.10
N ARG A 34 -9.33 8.14 -4.07
CA ARG A 34 -8.88 8.84 -5.30
C ARG A 34 -7.74 8.15 -6.03
N GLY A 35 -6.91 7.40 -5.30
CA GLY A 35 -5.80 6.62 -5.86
C GLY A 35 -6.21 5.24 -6.40
N LEU A 36 -7.47 4.83 -6.21
CA LEU A 36 -7.99 3.56 -6.71
C LEU A 36 -8.43 3.66 -8.16
N GLU A 37 -8.57 2.51 -8.81
CA GLU A 37 -9.13 2.44 -10.16
C GLU A 37 -10.60 2.90 -10.18
N ALA A 38 -11.05 3.49 -11.28
CA ALA A 38 -12.39 4.09 -11.38
C ALA A 38 -13.52 3.10 -11.05
N GLU A 39 -13.38 1.84 -11.45
CA GLU A 39 -14.34 0.77 -11.12
C GLU A 39 -14.44 0.53 -9.61
N GLN A 40 -13.31 0.50 -8.91
CA GLN A 40 -13.28 0.33 -7.45
C GLN A 40 -13.87 1.56 -6.74
N GLN A 41 -13.57 2.77 -7.22
CA GLN A 41 -14.17 3.98 -6.69
C GLN A 41 -15.70 3.96 -6.81
N GLU A 42 -16.22 3.50 -7.94
CA GLU A 42 -17.65 3.41 -8.19
C GLU A 42 -18.32 2.35 -7.30
N GLN A 43 -17.70 1.17 -7.14
CA GLN A 43 -18.19 0.14 -6.22
C GLN A 43 -18.31 0.69 -4.78
N ILE A 44 -17.31 1.42 -4.31
CA ILE A 44 -17.33 2.02 -2.96
C ILE A 44 -18.42 3.10 -2.84
N ARG A 45 -18.58 3.96 -3.85
CA ARG A 45 -19.65 4.97 -3.86
C ARG A 45 -21.04 4.33 -3.79
N GLN A 46 -21.26 3.23 -4.50
CA GLN A 46 -22.53 2.51 -4.43
C GLN A 46 -22.79 1.90 -3.05
N MET A 47 -21.75 1.38 -2.38
CA MET A 47 -21.87 0.91 -0.99
C MET A 47 -22.21 2.06 -0.03
N GLU A 48 -21.62 3.24 -0.24
CA GLU A 48 -21.90 4.45 0.55
C GLU A 48 -23.33 4.95 0.34
N GLU A 49 -23.79 5.05 -0.91
CA GLU A 49 -25.16 5.46 -1.26
C GLU A 49 -26.21 4.53 -0.66
N ARG A 50 -25.93 3.22 -0.63
CA ARG A 50 -26.77 2.20 0.00
C ARG A 50 -26.65 2.13 1.52
N LYS A 51 -25.75 2.91 2.12
CA LYS A 51 -25.43 2.91 3.56
C LYS A 51 -25.02 1.52 4.07
N GLU A 52 -24.25 0.79 3.27
CA GLU A 52 -23.79 -0.57 3.57
C GLU A 52 -22.44 -0.58 4.30
N ILE A 53 -21.77 0.57 4.43
CA ILE A 53 -20.47 0.71 5.08
C ILE A 53 -20.66 0.85 6.60
N PHE A 54 -20.15 -0.13 7.36
CA PHE A 54 -20.09 -0.06 8.81
C PHE A 54 -18.85 0.71 9.28
N ASP A 55 -17.69 0.40 8.70
CA ASP A 55 -16.40 1.00 9.03
C ASP A 55 -15.46 0.93 7.83
N PHE A 56 -14.43 1.77 7.80
CA PHE A 56 -13.37 1.68 6.80
C PHE A 56 -12.01 2.05 7.38
N SER A 57 -10.97 1.48 6.79
CA SER A 57 -9.59 1.90 6.99
C SER A 57 -8.92 2.12 5.63
N ALA A 58 -8.04 3.11 5.54
CA ALA A 58 -7.25 3.36 4.36
C ALA A 58 -5.81 3.68 4.75
N GLU A 59 -4.88 2.92 4.18
CA GLU A 59 -3.47 2.96 4.58
C GLU A 59 -2.56 2.78 3.38
N ASN A 60 -1.49 3.56 3.31
CA ASN A 60 -0.43 3.32 2.35
C ASN A 60 0.42 2.16 2.85
N ARG A 61 0.46 1.10 2.06
CA ARG A 61 1.23 -0.11 2.33
C ARG A 61 2.30 -0.27 1.27
N LEU A 62 3.38 -0.90 1.67
CA LEU A 62 4.41 -1.34 0.76
C LEU A 62 3.92 -2.61 0.08
N VAL A 63 3.99 -2.67 -1.25
CA VAL A 63 3.44 -3.77 -2.03
C VAL A 63 4.39 -4.20 -3.14
N ARG A 64 4.28 -5.47 -3.54
CA ARG A 64 5.01 -6.05 -4.66
C ARG A 64 4.06 -6.82 -5.59
N CYS A 65 4.33 -6.73 -6.89
CA CYS A 65 3.75 -7.65 -7.86
C CYS A 65 4.76 -8.76 -8.18
N SER A 66 4.43 -10.02 -7.88
CA SER A 66 5.26 -11.19 -8.22
C SER A 66 5.22 -11.56 -9.71
N HIS A 67 4.27 -11.01 -10.47
CA HIS A 67 4.02 -11.36 -11.87
C HIS A 67 4.51 -10.31 -12.88
N CYS A 68 4.91 -9.12 -12.42
CA CYS A 68 5.48 -8.08 -13.27
C CYS A 68 7.02 -8.09 -13.18
N PRO A 69 7.74 -7.65 -14.24
CA PRO A 69 9.20 -7.62 -14.22
C PRO A 69 9.78 -6.88 -13.01
N SER A 70 10.92 -7.34 -12.51
CA SER A 70 11.61 -6.90 -11.29
C SER A 70 11.89 -5.39 -11.21
N SER A 71 11.95 -4.67 -12.33
CA SER A 71 12.07 -3.20 -12.38
C SER A 71 10.83 -2.44 -11.86
N GLN A 72 9.76 -3.15 -11.49
CA GLN A 72 8.54 -2.61 -10.85
C GLN A 72 8.29 -3.23 -9.46
N GLY A 73 9.28 -3.89 -8.88
CA GLY A 73 9.09 -4.89 -7.81
C GLY A 73 8.67 -4.37 -6.43
N LEU A 74 8.84 -3.09 -6.12
CA LEU A 74 8.43 -2.55 -4.82
C LEU A 74 7.83 -1.16 -5.00
N MET A 75 6.60 -0.99 -4.54
CA MET A 75 5.85 0.25 -4.69
C MET A 75 5.04 0.51 -3.43
N GLU A 76 4.69 1.76 -3.20
CA GLU A 76 3.70 2.13 -2.20
C GLU A 76 2.33 2.19 -2.87
N LYS A 77 1.31 1.68 -2.19
CA LYS A 77 -0.08 1.76 -2.65
C LYS A 77 -1.05 1.95 -1.49
N THR A 78 -2.05 2.79 -1.69
CA THR A 78 -3.17 2.91 -0.75
C THR A 78 -4.05 1.66 -0.84
N ILE A 79 -4.17 0.97 0.28
CA ILE A 79 -5.08 -0.16 0.48
C ILE A 79 -6.26 0.35 1.30
N VAL A 80 -7.47 0.15 0.78
CA VAL A 80 -8.70 0.54 1.45
C VAL A 80 -9.44 -0.73 1.85
N THR A 81 -9.71 -0.89 3.14
CA THR A 81 -10.51 -1.99 3.67
C THR A 81 -11.83 -1.44 4.16
N ILE A 82 -12.94 -1.89 3.59
CA ILE A 82 -14.28 -1.55 4.01
C ILE A 82 -14.90 -2.74 4.72
N THR A 83 -15.42 -2.52 5.92
CA THR A 83 -16.25 -3.49 6.63
C THR A 83 -17.71 -3.13 6.39
N ASP A 84 -18.48 -4.04 5.82
CA ASP A 84 -19.90 -3.84 5.59
C ASP A 84 -20.75 -4.04 6.87
N MET A 85 -22.05 -3.72 6.78
CA MET A 85 -23.01 -3.92 7.88
C MET A 85 -23.16 -5.39 8.32
N ASN A 86 -22.79 -6.35 7.48
CA ASN A 86 -22.75 -7.78 7.80
C ASN A 86 -21.39 -8.23 8.36
N ARG A 87 -20.49 -7.28 8.67
CA ARG A 87 -19.12 -7.52 9.15
C ARG A 87 -18.22 -8.23 8.14
N ARG A 88 -18.53 -8.19 6.84
CA ARG A 88 -17.63 -8.72 5.81
C ARG A 88 -16.65 -7.64 5.38
N GLN A 89 -15.40 -8.04 5.17
CA GLN A 89 -14.34 -7.16 4.72
C GLN A 89 -14.19 -7.20 3.20
N HIS A 90 -14.14 -6.01 2.61
CA HIS A 90 -13.90 -5.77 1.20
C HIS A 90 -12.59 -4.99 1.08
N VAL A 91 -11.60 -5.56 0.39
CA VAL A 91 -10.28 -4.95 0.23
C VAL A 91 -10.16 -4.40 -1.19
N PHE A 92 -9.77 -3.14 -1.30
CA PHE A 92 -9.55 -2.43 -2.55
C PHE A 92 -8.11 -1.93 -2.63
N GLY A 93 -7.63 -1.71 -3.85
CA GLY A 93 -6.23 -1.34 -4.10
C GLY A 93 -5.24 -2.51 -4.01
N ASP A 94 -5.68 -3.74 -3.75
CA ASP A 94 -4.87 -4.95 -3.60
C ASP A 94 -4.42 -5.59 -4.93
N ARG A 95 -4.79 -5.03 -6.09
CA ARG A 95 -4.43 -5.59 -7.41
C ARG A 95 -3.42 -4.76 -8.19
N CYS A 96 -2.55 -5.42 -8.94
CA CYS A 96 -1.59 -4.77 -9.82
C CYS A 96 -2.32 -4.14 -11.02
N ARG A 97 -2.10 -2.85 -11.26
CA ARG A 97 -2.71 -2.13 -12.39
C ARG A 97 -2.30 -2.65 -13.77
N PHE A 98 -1.18 -3.36 -13.85
CA PHE A 98 -0.63 -3.83 -15.13
C PHE A 98 -1.09 -5.24 -15.50
N CYS A 99 -1.23 -6.14 -14.52
CA CYS A 99 -1.56 -7.55 -14.78
C CYS A 99 -2.81 -8.05 -14.05
N GLY A 100 -3.44 -7.23 -13.19
CA GLY A 100 -4.67 -7.58 -12.46
C GLY A 100 -4.49 -8.59 -11.32
N ASN A 101 -3.30 -9.17 -11.17
CA ASN A 101 -2.98 -10.11 -10.09
C ASN A 101 -2.97 -9.41 -8.73
N VAL A 102 -3.25 -10.17 -7.69
CA VAL A 102 -3.19 -9.71 -6.30
C VAL A 102 -1.74 -9.38 -5.96
N LEU A 103 -1.56 -8.22 -5.33
CA LEU A 103 -0.28 -7.73 -4.85
C LEU A 103 0.06 -8.43 -3.53
N GLU A 104 1.34 -8.72 -3.36
CA GLU A 104 1.90 -9.06 -2.06
C GLU A 104 1.96 -7.77 -1.24
N ILE A 105 1.20 -7.71 -0.14
CA ILE A 105 1.11 -6.54 0.73
C ILE A 105 1.97 -6.81 1.96
N TYR A 106 2.99 -5.97 2.17
CA TYR A 106 3.83 -6.02 3.34
C TYR A 106 3.19 -5.26 4.50
N GLU A 107 3.28 -5.82 5.70
CA GLU A 107 2.91 -5.11 6.91
C GLU A 107 3.85 -3.92 7.18
N GLU A 108 3.36 -2.88 7.85
CA GLU A 108 4.17 -1.71 8.21
C GLU A 108 5.43 -2.10 9.01
N GLN A 109 5.31 -3.15 9.83
CA GLN A 109 6.41 -3.71 10.63
C GLN A 109 7.58 -4.22 9.79
N VAL A 110 7.38 -4.53 8.50
CA VAL A 110 8.46 -4.98 7.62
C VAL A 110 9.49 -3.87 7.41
N ALA A 111 9.04 -2.60 7.38
CA ALA A 111 9.94 -1.45 7.32
C ALA A 111 10.64 -1.18 8.66
N GLU A 112 10.11 -1.66 9.79
CA GLU A 112 10.72 -1.50 11.11
C GLU A 112 11.70 -2.64 11.44
N LYS A 113 11.40 -3.86 10.98
CA LYS A 113 12.22 -5.05 11.21
C LYS A 113 13.33 -5.21 10.18
N GLY A 114 13.19 -4.65 8.97
CA GLY A 114 14.31 -4.52 8.01
C GLY A 114 14.80 -5.81 7.34
N ASP A 115 14.16 -6.95 7.59
CA ASP A 115 14.79 -8.26 7.34
C ASP A 115 14.21 -9.07 6.16
N GLU A 116 13.17 -8.58 5.46
CA GLU A 116 12.39 -9.46 4.57
C GLU A 116 12.35 -9.04 3.08
N ILE A 117 12.78 -7.82 2.74
CA ILE A 117 12.61 -7.31 1.38
C ILE A 117 13.93 -7.30 0.61
N VAL A 118 14.07 -8.24 -0.31
CA VAL A 118 15.22 -8.31 -1.22
C VAL A 118 15.20 -7.12 -2.18
N CYS A 119 16.37 -6.52 -2.41
CA CYS A 119 16.52 -5.39 -3.32
C CYS A 119 16.00 -5.74 -4.73
N PRO A 120 15.00 -4.98 -5.26
CA PRO A 120 14.40 -5.28 -6.56
C PRO A 120 15.36 -5.01 -7.73
N LYS A 121 16.40 -4.19 -7.52
CA LYS A 121 17.38 -3.84 -8.56
C LYS A 121 18.44 -4.93 -8.75
N CYS A 122 19.07 -5.40 -7.68
CA CYS A 122 20.19 -6.34 -7.77
C CYS A 122 19.85 -7.77 -7.33
N GLY A 123 18.81 -7.96 -6.52
CA GLY A 123 18.45 -9.28 -5.98
C GLY A 123 19.43 -9.89 -4.99
N LYS A 124 20.49 -9.16 -4.59
CA LYS A 124 21.63 -9.71 -3.82
C LYS A 124 21.50 -9.54 -2.31
N GLU A 125 20.94 -8.42 -1.88
CA GLU A 125 20.89 -8.02 -0.47
C GLU A 125 19.47 -7.55 -0.11
N PHE A 126 19.16 -7.56 1.18
CA PHE A 126 17.94 -6.96 1.71
C PHE A 126 18.04 -5.43 1.71
N LEU A 127 16.89 -4.76 1.59
CA LEU A 127 16.77 -3.31 1.73
C LEU A 127 16.86 -2.93 3.21
N ILE A 128 17.70 -1.95 3.51
CA ILE A 128 17.77 -1.34 4.83
C ILE A 128 16.78 -0.18 4.84
N PHE A 129 15.84 -0.23 5.78
CA PHE A 129 14.87 0.83 5.99
C PHE A 129 15.30 1.73 7.16
N SER A 130 15.21 3.04 6.97
CA SER A 130 15.43 4.03 8.01
C SER A 130 14.27 5.01 8.06
N ARG A 131 13.75 5.27 9.26
CA ARG A 131 12.72 6.27 9.47
C ARG A 131 13.30 7.67 9.26
N ALA A 132 12.79 8.38 8.26
CA ALA A 132 13.22 9.73 7.91
C ALA A 132 12.30 10.81 8.49
N GLY A 133 11.04 10.48 8.81
CA GLY A 133 10.12 11.45 9.42
C GLY A 133 8.67 10.99 9.45
N PHE A 134 7.77 11.97 9.43
CA PHE A 134 6.33 11.79 9.36
C PHE A 134 5.79 12.50 8.12
N TRP A 135 4.68 12.01 7.60
CA TRP A 135 3.97 12.63 6.48
C TRP A 135 2.46 12.66 6.75
N ASP A 136 1.79 13.66 6.17
CA ASP A 136 0.36 13.91 6.26
C ASP A 136 -0.16 14.56 4.96
#